data_AF-A0A9X3F7X7-F1
#
_entry.id   AF-A0A9X3F7X7-F1
#
_cell.length_a   1.000
_cell.length_b   1.000
_cell.length_c   1.000
_cell.angle_alpha   90.00
_cell.angle_beta   90.00
_cell.angle_gamma   90.00
#
_symmetry.space_group_name_H-M   'P 1'
#
loop_
_entity.id
_entity.type
_entity.pdbx_description
1 polymer ?
#
loop_
_entity_poly.entity_id
_entity_poly.type
_entity_poly.pdbx_seq_one_letter_code
_entity_poly.pdbx_strand_id
1 'polypeptide(L)'
;MSMKPEAKQLLSRTIRSLHDDLIPQLTRETQRLYQLRIAAADARLDEAHNRKRARLEAYLAEEVRASKGKRARSADDFLRDIVKQAASTLVNRLIVLRVLEAGQRRRNLVLSGGQESPDYITFAQLAPPLTDVSDDESRGYEFLLGLVFEELSVDLPGLFGPAGIADLIVAPWPILRKVIEALNQPGLESCWTDDMTLGWVYQYWNDPDREALDAKLNARGKLEGHEIASKTQMFTERYMVDWLLQNSLGPLWLAICKKNSWTPAVVANGTLANLDARRANSAASASAARCR
;
A
#
# COMPACT_ATOMS: atom_id res chain seq x y z
N MET A 1 -9.94 17.13 -6.89
CA MET A 1 -11.31 17.18 -6.33
C MET A 1 -11.24 16.46 -5.00
N SER A 2 -11.86 16.98 -3.94
CA SER A 2 -11.87 16.27 -2.65
C SER A 2 -12.72 15.01 -2.76
N MET A 3 -12.22 13.89 -2.23
CA MET A 3 -12.86 12.60 -2.17
C MET A 3 -14.24 12.72 -1.51
N LYS A 4 -15.27 12.14 -2.15
CA LYS A 4 -16.65 12.15 -1.62
C LYS A 4 -16.69 11.36 -0.30
N PRO A 5 -17.51 11.77 0.70
CA PRO A 5 -17.60 11.05 1.98
C PRO A 5 -17.94 9.56 1.83
N GLU A 6 -18.85 9.21 0.93
CA GLU A 6 -19.24 7.83 0.64
C GLU A 6 -18.07 7.00 0.08
N ALA A 7 -17.29 7.59 -0.84
CA ALA A 7 -16.12 6.96 -1.43
C ALA A 7 -15.01 6.76 -0.39
N LYS A 8 -14.81 7.73 0.51
CA LYS A 8 -13.89 7.62 1.65
C LYS A 8 -14.29 6.50 2.61
N GLN A 9 -15.58 6.38 2.93
CA GLN A 9 -16.10 5.31 3.78
C GLN A 9 -15.98 3.94 3.12
N LEU A 10 -16.21 3.85 1.80
CA LEU A 10 -15.99 2.63 1.04
C LEU A 10 -14.50 2.26 1.03
N LEU A 11 -13.61 3.20 0.76
CA LEU A 11 -12.16 3.00 0.78
C LEU A 11 -11.71 2.47 2.14
N SER A 12 -12.16 3.08 3.24
CA SER A 12 -11.85 2.63 4.59
C SER A 12 -12.27 1.17 4.82
N ARG A 13 -13.53 0.82 4.49
CA ARG A 13 -14.02 -0.56 4.63
C ARG A 13 -13.24 -1.54 3.77
N THR A 14 -12.97 -1.19 2.51
CA THR A 14 -12.23 -2.05 1.58
C THR A 14 -10.82 -2.32 2.08
N ILE A 15 -10.06 -1.28 2.45
CA ILE A 15 -8.67 -1.45 2.91
C ILE A 15 -8.60 -2.25 4.22
N ARG A 16 -9.53 -2.01 5.15
CA ARG A 16 -9.61 -2.77 6.41
C ARG A 16 -9.96 -4.24 6.18
N SER A 17 -10.94 -4.52 5.31
CA SER A 17 -11.28 -5.90 4.92
C SER A 17 -10.07 -6.59 4.28
N LEU A 18 -9.36 -5.91 3.37
CA LEU A 18 -8.16 -6.46 2.75
C LEU A 18 -7.08 -6.77 3.80
N HIS A 19 -6.85 -5.90 4.78
CA HIS A 19 -5.93 -6.18 5.88
C HIS A 19 -6.33 -7.45 6.64
N ASP A 20 -7.58 -7.54 7.09
CA ASP A 20 -8.07 -8.62 7.93
C ASP A 20 -8.15 -9.97 7.19
N ASP A 21 -8.39 -9.92 5.88
CA ASP A 21 -8.51 -11.11 5.03
C ASP A 21 -7.15 -11.61 4.52
N LEU A 22 -6.26 -10.70 4.09
CA LEU A 22 -5.01 -11.08 3.42
C LEU A 22 -4.01 -11.72 4.37
N ILE A 23 -3.82 -11.15 5.57
CA ILE A 23 -2.78 -11.63 6.48
C ILE A 23 -3.00 -13.10 6.88
N PRO A 24 -4.21 -13.53 7.32
CA PRO A 24 -4.45 -14.95 7.63
C PRO A 24 -4.39 -15.85 6.40
N GLN A 25 -4.87 -15.39 5.24
CA GLN A 25 -4.83 -16.19 4.01
C GLN A 25 -3.39 -16.42 3.53
N LEU A 26 -2.58 -15.37 3.43
CA LEU A 26 -1.18 -15.48 3.04
C LEU A 26 -0.36 -16.30 4.06
N THR A 27 -0.70 -16.22 5.34
CA THR A 27 -0.08 -17.08 6.36
C THR A 27 -0.37 -18.56 6.07
N ARG A 28 -1.64 -18.92 5.82
CA ARG A 28 -2.02 -20.30 5.50
C ARG A 28 -1.38 -20.78 4.20
N GLU A 29 -1.39 -19.95 3.17
CA GLU A 29 -0.78 -20.29 1.88
C GLU A 29 0.73 -20.46 2.00
N THR A 30 1.42 -19.60 2.76
CA THR A 30 2.86 -19.74 3.01
C THR A 30 3.17 -21.04 3.74
N GLN A 31 2.40 -21.36 4.79
CA GLN A 31 2.55 -22.61 5.54
C GLN A 31 2.32 -23.84 4.65
N ARG A 32 1.34 -23.77 3.74
CA ARG A 32 1.01 -24.85 2.78
C ARG A 32 2.11 -24.99 1.72
N LEU A 33 2.49 -23.90 1.07
CA LEU A 33 3.45 -23.84 -0.02
C LEU A 33 4.82 -24.38 0.41
N TYR A 34 5.28 -23.97 1.60
CA TYR A 34 6.58 -24.40 2.12
C TYR A 34 6.51 -25.59 3.09
N GLN A 35 5.31 -26.13 3.35
CA GLN A 35 5.10 -27.25 4.28
C GLN A 35 5.78 -27.02 5.64
N LEU A 36 5.63 -25.82 6.22
CA LEU A 36 6.36 -25.37 7.42
C LEU A 36 6.01 -26.16 8.69
N ARG A 37 4.99 -27.01 8.65
CA ARG A 37 4.53 -27.82 9.80
C ARG A 37 5.25 -29.16 9.93
N ILE A 38 6.03 -29.56 8.93
CA ILE A 38 6.81 -30.81 8.94
C ILE A 38 8.30 -30.48 8.80
N ALA A 39 9.17 -31.42 9.19
CA ALA A 39 10.61 -31.23 9.06
C ALA A 39 11.02 -31.09 7.58
N ALA A 40 12.02 -30.24 7.31
CA ALA A 40 12.48 -29.98 5.95
C ALA A 40 12.93 -31.25 5.20
N ALA A 41 13.50 -32.23 5.92
CA ALA A 41 13.91 -33.52 5.36
C ALA A 41 12.72 -34.37 4.87
N ASP A 42 11.54 -34.20 5.48
CA ASP A 42 10.32 -34.93 5.12
C ASP A 42 9.48 -34.18 4.08
N ALA A 43 9.80 -32.92 3.82
CA ALA A 43 9.08 -32.08 2.88
C ALA A 43 9.49 -32.41 1.45
N ARG A 44 8.56 -32.97 0.69
CA ARG A 44 8.77 -33.34 -0.72
C ARG A 44 8.54 -32.13 -1.63
N LEU A 45 9.31 -31.07 -1.41
CA LEU A 45 9.29 -29.86 -2.23
C LEU A 45 10.23 -30.01 -3.43
N ASP A 46 9.91 -29.33 -4.53
CA ASP A 46 10.89 -29.17 -5.60
C ASP A 46 12.07 -28.28 -5.16
N GLU A 47 13.14 -28.28 -5.95
CA GLU A 47 14.37 -27.56 -5.62
C GLU A 47 14.16 -26.05 -5.41
N ALA A 48 13.29 -25.43 -6.22
CA ALA A 48 13.05 -23.99 -6.12
C ALA A 48 12.31 -23.62 -4.84
N HIS A 49 11.26 -24.38 -4.49
CA HIS A 49 10.52 -24.20 -3.24
C HIS A 49 11.38 -24.55 -2.03
N ASN A 50 12.22 -25.57 -2.11
CA ASN A 50 13.11 -25.98 -1.01
C ASN A 50 14.15 -24.89 -0.71
N ARG A 51 14.75 -24.27 -1.74
CA ARG A 51 15.67 -23.13 -1.56
C ARG A 51 14.99 -21.92 -0.91
N LYS A 52 13.77 -21.59 -1.35
CA LYS A 52 12.98 -20.49 -0.77
C LYS A 52 12.61 -20.77 0.69
N ARG A 53 12.17 -22.00 0.99
CA ARG A 53 11.89 -22.46 2.35
C ARG A 53 13.12 -22.33 3.24
N ALA A 54 14.27 -22.87 2.82
CA ALA A 54 15.50 -22.82 3.59
C ALA A 54 15.93 -21.39 3.92
N ARG A 55 15.78 -20.46 2.96
CA ARG A 55 16.04 -19.03 3.17
C ARG A 55 15.09 -18.42 4.20
N LEU A 56 13.80 -18.76 4.15
CA LEU A 56 12.81 -18.29 5.13
C LEU A 56 13.11 -18.84 6.54
N GLU A 57 13.32 -20.15 6.68
CA GLU A 57 13.65 -20.78 7.96
C GLU A 57 14.96 -20.24 8.56
N ALA A 58 15.99 -20.02 7.74
CA ALA A 58 17.23 -19.42 8.17
C ALA A 58 17.02 -18.00 8.72
N TYR A 59 16.24 -17.17 8.01
CA TYR A 59 15.90 -15.82 8.49
C TYR A 59 15.14 -15.87 9.82
N LEU A 60 14.11 -16.72 9.93
CA LEU A 60 13.32 -16.87 11.15
C LEU A 60 14.18 -17.35 12.33
N ALA A 61 15.12 -18.28 12.09
CA ALA A 61 16.03 -18.76 13.12
C ALA A 61 16.96 -17.65 13.62
N GLU A 62 17.47 -16.79 12.74
CA GLU A 62 18.29 -15.64 13.12
C GLU A 62 17.49 -14.61 13.94
N GLU A 63 16.26 -14.27 13.51
CA GLU A 63 15.40 -13.35 14.25
C GLU A 63 15.06 -13.86 15.66
N VAL A 64 14.75 -15.15 15.79
CA VAL A 64 14.52 -15.78 17.10
C VAL A 64 15.78 -15.75 17.96
N ARG A 65 16.97 -16.00 17.39
CA ARG A 65 18.26 -15.91 18.12
C ARG A 65 18.56 -14.49 18.58
N ALA A 66 18.20 -13.48 17.78
CA ALA A 66 18.34 -12.07 18.12
C ALA A 66 17.33 -11.62 19.19
N SER A 67 16.14 -12.24 19.21
CA SER A 67 15.07 -11.97 20.18
C SER A 67 15.34 -12.58 21.56
N LYS A 68 16.23 -11.95 22.33
CA LYS A 68 16.58 -12.39 23.70
C LYS A 68 15.80 -11.64 24.78
N GLY A 69 15.51 -12.32 25.89
CA GLY A 69 15.00 -11.72 27.13
C GLY A 69 13.58 -12.16 27.51
N LYS A 70 12.99 -11.48 28.51
CA LYS A 70 11.65 -11.80 29.07
C LYS A 70 10.48 -11.65 28.07
N ARG A 71 10.74 -11.10 26.88
CA ARG A 71 9.78 -10.89 25.78
C ARG A 71 10.32 -11.47 24.47
N ALA A 72 10.98 -12.63 24.55
CA ALA A 72 11.44 -13.36 23.38
C ALA A 72 10.24 -13.72 22.49
N ARG A 73 10.36 -13.45 21.19
CA ARG A 73 9.33 -13.71 20.19
C ARG A 73 9.59 -15.07 19.53
N SER A 74 8.51 -15.73 19.14
CA SER A 74 8.55 -17.02 18.44
C SER A 74 8.80 -16.86 16.94
N ALA A 75 9.17 -17.95 16.26
CA ALA A 75 9.26 -17.96 14.80
C ALA A 75 7.91 -17.62 14.14
N ASP A 76 6.79 -18.00 14.75
CA ASP A 76 5.45 -17.68 14.25
C ASP A 76 5.14 -16.18 14.35
N ASP A 77 5.66 -15.49 15.37
CA ASP A 77 5.51 -14.04 15.48
C ASP A 77 6.28 -13.32 14.37
N PHE A 78 7.50 -13.77 14.07
CA PHE A 78 8.29 -13.21 12.98
C PHE A 78 7.72 -13.56 11.61
N LEU A 79 7.20 -14.77 11.42
CA LEU A 79 6.49 -15.14 10.19
C LEU A 79 5.28 -14.23 9.97
N ARG A 80 4.53 -13.93 11.02
CA ARG A 80 3.39 -13.00 10.95
C ARG A 80 3.84 -11.60 10.51
N ASP A 81 4.95 -11.10 11.02
CA ASP A 81 5.48 -9.79 10.61
C ASP A 81 5.90 -9.77 9.14
N ILE A 82 6.57 -10.83 8.66
CA ILE A 82 6.96 -10.95 7.24
C ILE A 82 5.72 -11.01 6.35
N VAL A 83 4.70 -11.78 6.74
CA VAL A 83 3.43 -11.86 6.01
C VAL A 83 2.72 -10.50 6.01
N LYS A 84 2.70 -9.78 7.13
CA LYS A 84 2.16 -8.41 7.20
C LYS A 84 2.89 -7.47 6.24
N GLN A 85 4.22 -7.51 6.22
CA GLN A 85 5.04 -6.72 5.31
C GLN A 85 4.74 -7.07 3.85
N ALA A 86 4.64 -8.35 3.50
CA ALA A 86 4.33 -8.80 2.16
C ALA A 86 2.93 -8.37 1.71
N ALA A 87 1.92 -8.53 2.58
CA ALA A 87 0.55 -8.11 2.31
C ALA A 87 0.48 -6.59 2.07
N SER A 88 1.12 -5.81 2.93
CA SER A 88 1.18 -4.34 2.78
C SER A 88 1.90 -3.93 1.50
N THR A 89 3.01 -4.59 1.18
CA THR A 89 3.78 -4.34 -0.05
C THR A 89 2.95 -4.62 -1.30
N LEU A 90 2.27 -5.77 -1.35
CA LEU A 90 1.40 -6.13 -2.47
C LEU A 90 0.28 -5.09 -2.66
N VAL A 91 -0.45 -4.78 -1.59
CA VAL A 91 -1.55 -3.82 -1.64
C VAL A 91 -1.06 -2.43 -2.01
N ASN A 92 0.08 -1.99 -1.48
CA ASN A 92 0.66 -0.68 -1.80
C ASN A 92 1.08 -0.58 -3.28
N ARG A 93 1.74 -1.63 -3.83
CA ARG A 93 2.11 -1.68 -5.25
C ARG A 93 0.88 -1.60 -6.16
N LEU A 94 -0.17 -2.36 -5.84
CA LEU A 94 -1.42 -2.35 -6.59
C LEU A 94 -2.12 -0.99 -6.50
N ILE A 95 -2.22 -0.40 -5.31
CA ILE A 95 -2.88 0.90 -5.13
C ILE A 95 -2.13 2.01 -5.86
N VAL A 96 -0.80 2.03 -5.80
CA VAL A 96 -0.01 3.02 -6.52
C VAL A 96 -0.17 2.83 -8.02
N LEU A 97 -0.15 1.58 -8.52
CA LEU A 97 -0.46 1.30 -9.92
C LEU A 97 -1.85 1.83 -10.31
N ARG A 98 -2.88 1.63 -9.47
CA ARG A 98 -4.24 2.14 -9.72
C ARG A 98 -4.29 3.67 -9.79
N VAL A 99 -3.56 4.35 -8.91
CA VAL A 99 -3.46 5.82 -8.89
C VAL A 99 -2.70 6.34 -10.12
N LEU A 100 -1.65 5.65 -10.57
CA LEU A 100 -0.91 6.00 -11.78
C LEU A 100 -1.80 5.90 -13.04
N GLU A 101 -2.60 4.84 -13.13
CA GLU A 101 -3.58 4.64 -14.20
C GLU A 101 -4.69 5.69 -14.17
N ALA A 102 -5.33 5.93 -13.01
CA ALA A 102 -6.40 6.91 -12.87
C ALA A 102 -5.94 8.35 -13.13
N GLY A 103 -4.72 8.68 -12.71
CA GLY A 103 -4.11 9.98 -12.92
C GLY A 103 -3.61 10.22 -14.35
N GLN A 104 -3.83 9.28 -15.28
CA GLN A 104 -3.32 9.31 -16.66
C GLN A 104 -1.80 9.47 -16.75
N ARG A 105 -1.07 9.13 -15.68
CA ARG A 105 0.40 9.14 -15.63
C ARG A 105 0.97 7.89 -16.29
N ARG A 106 0.17 6.82 -16.35
CA ARG A 106 0.40 5.62 -17.16
C ARG A 106 -0.75 5.49 -18.15
N ARG A 107 -0.42 5.34 -19.45
CA ARG A 107 -1.43 5.10 -20.50
C ARG A 107 -1.89 3.65 -20.52
N ASN A 108 -0.98 2.76 -20.16
CA ASN A 108 -1.19 1.32 -20.10
C ASN A 108 -2.05 0.99 -18.88
N LEU A 109 -3.18 0.31 -19.12
CA LEU A 109 -4.15 -0.10 -18.12
C LEU A 109 -4.06 -1.60 -17.95
N VAL A 110 -3.50 -2.03 -16.82
CA VAL A 110 -3.34 -3.45 -16.45
C VAL A 110 -4.21 -3.77 -15.24
N LEU A 111 -4.22 -2.88 -14.24
CA LEU A 111 -4.98 -3.10 -13.02
C LEU A 111 -6.45 -2.71 -13.19
N SER A 112 -6.70 -1.58 -13.86
CA SER A 112 -8.05 -1.10 -14.21
C SER A 112 -8.73 -2.07 -15.17
N GLY A 113 -9.71 -2.83 -14.67
CA GLY A 113 -10.40 -3.89 -15.42
C GLY A 113 -9.78 -5.29 -15.28
N GLY A 114 -8.66 -5.46 -14.56
CA GLY A 114 -8.08 -6.78 -14.30
C GLY A 114 -7.82 -7.60 -15.57
N GLN A 115 -8.30 -8.84 -15.64
CA GLN A 115 -8.20 -9.71 -16.81
C GLN A 115 -9.03 -9.26 -18.03
N GLU A 116 -9.77 -8.14 -17.92
CA GLU A 116 -10.45 -7.49 -19.05
C GLU A 116 -9.77 -6.18 -19.44
N SER A 117 -8.63 -5.86 -18.82
CA SER A 117 -7.90 -4.63 -19.11
C SER A 117 -7.28 -4.65 -20.52
N PRO A 118 -7.21 -3.49 -21.22
CA PRO A 118 -6.66 -3.42 -22.57
C PRO A 118 -5.26 -4.01 -22.72
N ASP A 119 -4.36 -3.76 -21.76
CA ASP A 119 -3.00 -4.26 -21.82
C ASP A 119 -2.92 -5.76 -21.55
N TYR A 120 -3.78 -6.30 -20.67
CA TYR A 120 -3.85 -7.75 -20.49
C TYR A 120 -4.38 -8.44 -21.75
N ILE A 121 -5.42 -7.90 -22.39
CA ILE A 121 -5.94 -8.45 -23.66
C ILE A 121 -4.83 -8.44 -24.72
N THR A 122 -4.08 -7.35 -24.81
CA THR A 122 -2.94 -7.22 -25.73
C THR A 122 -1.84 -8.24 -25.40
N PHE A 123 -1.49 -8.38 -24.12
CA PHE A 123 -0.50 -9.36 -23.66
C PHE A 123 -0.93 -10.80 -24.02
N ALA A 124 -2.18 -11.17 -23.78
CA ALA A 124 -2.70 -12.49 -24.12
C ALA A 124 -2.66 -12.79 -25.62
N GLN A 125 -2.85 -11.76 -26.47
CA GLN A 125 -2.72 -11.91 -27.92
C GLN A 125 -1.27 -12.06 -28.38
N LEU A 126 -0.33 -11.37 -27.73
CA LEU A 126 1.09 -11.35 -28.09
C LEU A 126 1.87 -12.55 -27.54
N ALA A 127 1.46 -13.07 -26.38
CA ALA A 127 2.11 -14.19 -25.72
C ALA A 127 1.13 -15.33 -25.34
N PRO A 128 0.38 -15.92 -26.30
CA PRO A 128 -0.51 -17.05 -26.01
C PRO A 128 0.14 -18.21 -25.24
N PRO A 129 1.42 -18.60 -25.48
CA PRO A 129 2.07 -19.65 -24.70
C PRO A 129 2.17 -19.38 -23.19
N LEU A 130 2.06 -18.12 -22.77
CA LEU A 130 2.06 -17.71 -21.36
C LEU A 130 0.66 -17.60 -20.76
N THR A 131 -0.40 -17.59 -21.59
CA THR A 131 -1.79 -17.38 -21.14
C THR A 131 -2.70 -18.59 -21.34
N ASP A 132 -2.34 -19.47 -22.28
CA ASP A 132 -3.08 -20.68 -22.64
C ASP A 132 -2.40 -21.93 -22.05
N VAL A 133 -1.97 -21.83 -20.79
CA VAL A 133 -1.40 -22.93 -20.01
C VAL A 133 -2.53 -23.68 -19.31
N SER A 134 -2.56 -25.01 -19.44
CA SER A 134 -3.53 -25.85 -18.70
C SER A 134 -3.39 -25.61 -17.20
N ASP A 135 -4.52 -25.49 -16.51
CA ASP A 135 -4.59 -25.32 -15.05
C ASP A 135 -4.02 -24.00 -14.49
N ASP A 136 -3.76 -23.00 -15.34
CA ASP A 136 -3.45 -21.63 -14.90
C ASP A 136 -4.70 -20.73 -14.94
N GLU A 137 -5.35 -20.56 -13.78
CA GLU A 137 -6.49 -19.64 -13.63
C GLU A 137 -6.10 -18.16 -13.81
N SER A 138 -4.83 -17.81 -13.55
CA SER A 138 -4.35 -16.44 -13.73
C SER A 138 -4.21 -16.08 -15.21
N ARG A 139 -4.09 -17.10 -16.08
CA ARG A 139 -3.87 -16.97 -17.52
C ARG A 139 -2.72 -16.00 -17.82
N GLY A 140 -1.60 -16.15 -17.11
CA GLY A 140 -0.41 -15.31 -17.24
C GLY A 140 -0.55 -13.89 -16.66
N TYR A 141 -1.66 -13.54 -16.02
CA TYR A 141 -1.84 -12.20 -15.44
C TYR A 141 -0.82 -11.90 -14.33
N GLU A 142 -0.49 -12.90 -13.49
CA GLU A 142 0.54 -12.75 -12.44
C GLU A 142 1.91 -12.41 -13.05
N PHE A 143 2.24 -13.05 -14.16
CA PHE A 143 3.48 -12.79 -14.90
C PHE A 143 3.50 -11.38 -15.49
N LEU A 144 2.42 -10.96 -16.17
CA LEU A 144 2.28 -9.60 -16.69
C LEU A 144 2.43 -8.56 -15.57
N LEU A 145 1.77 -8.77 -14.43
CA LEU A 145 1.87 -7.85 -13.30
C LEU A 145 3.30 -7.77 -12.75
N GLY A 146 4.02 -8.89 -12.72
CA GLY A 146 5.45 -8.95 -12.39
C GLY A 146 6.29 -8.07 -13.32
N LEU A 147 6.09 -8.19 -14.64
CA LEU A 147 6.79 -7.34 -15.63
C LEU A 147 6.50 -5.86 -15.43
N VAL A 148 5.25 -5.50 -15.13
CA VAL A 148 4.87 -4.10 -14.85
C VAL A 148 5.54 -3.58 -13.59
N PHE A 149 5.65 -4.39 -12.54
CA PHE A 149 6.37 -3.99 -11.33
C PHE A 149 7.88 -3.86 -11.61
N GLU A 150 8.48 -4.75 -12.39
CA GLU A 150 9.88 -4.64 -12.79
C GLU A 150 10.13 -3.36 -13.60
N GLU A 151 9.27 -3.03 -14.57
CA GLU A 151 9.32 -1.78 -15.32
C GLU A 151 9.26 -0.56 -14.38
N LEU A 152 8.27 -0.50 -13.49
CA LEU A 152 8.09 0.61 -12.56
C LEU A 152 9.20 0.69 -11.49
N SER A 153 9.92 -0.40 -11.24
CA SER A 153 11.04 -0.42 -10.30
C SER A 153 12.24 0.40 -10.78
N VAL A 154 12.33 0.70 -12.07
CA VAL A 154 13.38 1.57 -12.63
C VAL A 154 13.27 2.98 -12.05
N ASP A 155 12.05 3.53 -12.01
CA ASP A 155 11.79 4.89 -11.52
C ASP A 155 11.49 4.93 -10.01
N LEU A 156 10.84 3.88 -9.49
CA LEU A 156 10.38 3.79 -8.10
C LEU A 156 10.89 2.50 -7.41
N PRO A 157 12.22 2.30 -7.31
CA PRO A 157 12.80 1.06 -6.80
C PRO A 157 12.42 0.77 -5.35
N GLY A 158 12.22 1.80 -4.52
CA GLY A 158 11.81 1.63 -3.12
C GLY A 158 10.38 1.08 -2.94
N LEU A 159 9.54 1.12 -4.00
CA LEU A 159 8.16 0.65 -3.95
C LEU A 159 7.98 -0.64 -4.76
N PHE A 160 8.48 -0.68 -5.98
CA PHE A 160 8.29 -1.81 -6.90
C PHE A 160 9.50 -2.75 -6.99
N GLY A 161 10.67 -2.35 -6.50
CA GLY A 161 11.84 -3.21 -6.42
C GLY A 161 11.73 -4.28 -5.32
N PRO A 162 12.76 -5.13 -5.15
CA PRO A 162 12.74 -6.27 -4.22
C PRO A 162 12.40 -5.87 -2.78
N ALA A 163 11.49 -6.61 -2.13
CA ALA A 163 11.07 -6.42 -0.74
C ALA A 163 11.80 -7.35 0.25
N GLY A 164 12.88 -7.99 -0.19
CA GLY A 164 13.76 -8.78 0.68
C GLY A 164 13.14 -10.14 1.02
N ILE A 165 13.01 -10.44 2.32
CA ILE A 165 12.43 -11.73 2.77
C ILE A 165 10.92 -11.80 2.48
N ALA A 166 10.24 -10.65 2.40
CA ALA A 166 8.82 -10.58 2.12
C ALA A 166 8.46 -11.07 0.70
N ASP A 167 9.40 -11.04 -0.26
CA ASP A 167 9.19 -11.58 -1.62
C ASP A 167 9.05 -13.13 -1.62
N LEU A 168 9.38 -13.80 -0.51
CA LEU A 168 9.12 -15.23 -0.35
C LEU A 168 7.64 -15.53 -0.06
N ILE A 169 6.84 -14.53 0.33
CA ILE A 169 5.41 -14.67 0.58
C ILE A 169 4.68 -14.38 -0.74
N VAL A 170 4.28 -15.44 -1.42
CA VAL A 170 3.58 -15.34 -2.71
C VAL A 170 2.08 -15.34 -2.47
N ALA A 171 1.36 -14.40 -3.09
CA ALA A 171 -0.10 -14.39 -3.12
C ALA A 171 -0.58 -15.21 -4.34
N PRO A 172 -1.23 -16.37 -4.15
CA PRO A 172 -1.82 -17.11 -5.26
C PRO A 172 -2.93 -16.31 -5.95
N TRP A 173 -3.18 -16.64 -7.21
CA TRP A 173 -4.16 -15.97 -8.04
C TRP A 173 -5.53 -15.72 -7.39
N PRO A 174 -6.18 -16.70 -6.72
CA PRO A 174 -7.48 -16.44 -6.09
C PRO A 174 -7.46 -15.33 -5.03
N ILE A 175 -6.33 -15.15 -4.34
CA ILE A 175 -6.13 -14.07 -3.38
C ILE A 175 -5.87 -12.76 -4.14
N LEU A 176 -4.93 -12.77 -5.09
CA LEU A 176 -4.58 -11.59 -5.87
C LEU A 176 -5.80 -11.02 -6.62
N ARG A 177 -6.58 -11.87 -7.28
CA ARG A 177 -7.81 -11.51 -7.98
C ARG A 177 -8.79 -10.78 -7.06
N LYS A 178 -9.01 -11.27 -5.84
CA LYS A 178 -9.90 -10.60 -4.87
C LYS A 178 -9.41 -9.19 -4.52
N VAL A 179 -8.09 -9.00 -4.38
CA VAL A 179 -7.53 -7.65 -4.15
C VAL A 179 -7.80 -6.76 -5.35
N ILE A 180 -7.54 -7.24 -6.56
CA ILE A 180 -7.76 -6.50 -7.80
C ILE A 180 -9.24 -6.10 -7.95
N GLU A 181 -10.17 -7.04 -7.74
CA GLU A 181 -11.62 -6.79 -7.78
C GLU A 181 -12.04 -5.76 -6.71
N ALA A 182 -11.51 -5.88 -5.49
CA ALA A 182 -11.79 -4.95 -4.40
C ALA A 182 -11.34 -3.52 -4.72
N LEU A 183 -10.19 -3.35 -5.38
CA LEU A 183 -9.67 -2.05 -5.79
C LEU A 183 -10.38 -1.48 -7.04
N ASN A 184 -11.02 -2.33 -7.84
CA ASN A 184 -11.77 -1.93 -9.05
C ASN A 184 -13.26 -1.66 -8.80
N GLN A 185 -13.72 -1.65 -7.54
CA GLN A 185 -15.11 -1.30 -7.25
C GLN A 185 -15.46 0.10 -7.79
N PRO A 186 -16.58 0.26 -8.53
CA PRO A 186 -16.94 1.55 -9.16
C PRO A 186 -17.06 2.71 -8.17
N GLY A 187 -17.47 2.44 -6.92
CA GLY A 187 -17.57 3.45 -5.87
C GLY A 187 -16.23 4.05 -5.43
N LEU A 188 -15.10 3.42 -5.79
CA LEU A 188 -13.75 3.90 -5.48
C LEU A 188 -13.13 4.77 -6.57
N GLU A 189 -13.78 4.94 -7.73
CA GLU A 189 -13.17 5.66 -8.87
C GLU A 189 -12.67 7.06 -8.50
N SER A 190 -13.48 7.80 -7.73
CA SER A 190 -13.10 9.15 -7.29
C SER A 190 -11.92 9.19 -6.32
N CYS A 191 -11.60 8.08 -5.64
CA CYS A 191 -10.46 7.98 -4.74
C CYS A 191 -9.15 7.99 -5.54
N TRP A 192 -9.09 7.33 -6.69
CA TRP A 192 -7.83 7.13 -7.41
C TRP A 192 -7.26 8.41 -8.04
N THR A 193 -8.05 9.49 -8.10
CA THR A 193 -7.63 10.82 -8.58
C THR A 193 -7.42 11.84 -7.47
N ASP A 194 -7.68 11.48 -6.21
CA ASP A 194 -7.48 12.33 -5.03
C ASP A 194 -6.03 12.22 -4.50
N ASP A 195 -5.40 13.36 -4.20
CA ASP A 195 -4.01 13.45 -3.75
C ASP A 195 -3.78 12.88 -2.34
N MET A 196 -4.83 12.73 -1.55
CA MET A 196 -4.79 12.24 -0.17
C MET A 196 -5.01 10.73 -0.07
N THR A 197 -5.37 10.05 -1.16
CA THR A 197 -5.74 8.63 -1.14
C THR A 197 -4.66 7.73 -0.58
N LEU A 198 -3.39 7.93 -0.95
CA LEU A 198 -2.29 7.13 -0.42
C LEU A 198 -2.14 7.27 1.11
N GLY A 199 -2.35 8.48 1.64
CA GLY A 199 -2.32 8.73 3.08
C GLY A 199 -3.45 8.05 3.83
N TRP A 200 -4.67 8.12 3.27
CA TRP A 200 -5.83 7.43 3.82
C TRP A 200 -5.68 5.91 3.77
N VAL A 201 -5.19 5.35 2.66
CA VAL A 201 -4.89 3.92 2.54
C VAL A 201 -3.91 3.47 3.61
N TYR A 202 -2.80 4.19 3.78
CA TYR A 202 -1.82 3.87 4.82
C TYR A 202 -2.47 3.88 6.21
N GLN A 203 -3.28 4.90 6.52
CA GLN A 203 -3.95 4.97 7.81
C GLN A 203 -4.95 3.81 8.01
N TYR A 204 -5.80 3.55 7.03
CA TYR A 204 -6.80 2.49 7.10
C TYR A 204 -6.20 1.09 7.18
N TRP A 205 -5.05 0.87 6.52
CA TRP A 205 -4.31 -0.38 6.63
C TRP A 205 -3.77 -0.63 8.05
N ASN A 206 -3.33 0.43 8.72
CA ASN A 206 -2.74 0.33 10.07
C ASN A 206 -3.78 0.49 11.20
N ASP A 207 -5.01 0.92 10.90
CA ASP A 207 -6.06 1.11 11.90
C ASP A 207 -6.34 -0.14 12.76
N PRO A 208 -6.45 -1.37 12.19
CA PRO A 208 -6.71 -2.56 13.01
C PRO A 208 -5.63 -2.82 14.07
N ASP A 209 -4.35 -2.71 13.69
CA ASP A 209 -3.23 -2.86 14.62
C ASP A 209 -3.22 -1.73 15.67
N ARG A 210 -3.49 -0.50 15.25
CA ARG A 210 -3.57 0.66 16.14
C ARG A 210 -4.70 0.53 17.17
N GLU A 211 -5.88 0.10 16.74
CA GLU A 211 -7.04 -0.14 17.62
C GLU A 211 -6.76 -1.26 18.63
N ALA A 212 -6.05 -2.32 18.21
CA ALA A 212 -5.61 -3.38 19.12
C ALA A 212 -4.62 -2.85 20.17
N LEU A 213 -3.70 -1.96 19.79
CA LEU A 213 -2.79 -1.30 20.73
C LEU A 213 -3.51 -0.35 21.68
N ASP A 214 -4.54 0.35 21.21
CA ASP A 214 -5.40 1.19 22.06
C ASP A 214 -6.17 0.37 23.09
N ALA A 215 -6.75 -0.75 22.67
CA ALA A 215 -7.39 -1.68 23.59
C ALA A 215 -6.41 -2.21 24.66
N LYS A 216 -5.17 -2.57 24.24
CA LYS A 216 -4.10 -3.01 25.15
C LYS A 216 -3.74 -1.93 26.18
N LEU A 217 -3.61 -0.67 25.77
CA LEU A 217 -3.32 0.46 26.66
C LEU A 217 -4.47 0.74 27.63
N ASN A 218 -5.71 0.72 27.14
CA ASN A 218 -6.91 0.88 27.97
C ASN A 218 -7.01 -0.23 29.03
N ALA A 219 -6.53 -1.44 28.73
CA ALA A 219 -6.40 -2.54 29.66
C ALA A 219 -5.16 -2.44 30.61
N ARG A 220 -4.53 -1.27 30.71
CA ARG A 220 -3.30 -1.01 31.50
C ARG A 220 -2.06 -1.79 31.03
N GLY A 221 -2.08 -2.30 29.80
CA GLY A 221 -0.91 -2.85 29.14
C GLY A 221 0.14 -1.78 28.85
N LYS A 222 1.37 -2.20 28.57
CA LYS A 222 2.45 -1.32 28.13
C LYS A 222 2.75 -1.57 26.66
N LEU A 223 3.05 -0.51 25.91
CA LEU A 223 3.61 -0.64 24.57
C LEU A 223 5.00 -1.26 24.64
N GLU A 224 5.29 -2.11 23.68
CA GLU A 224 6.62 -2.65 23.44
C GLU A 224 7.34 -1.82 22.38
N GLY A 225 8.68 -1.88 22.34
CA GLY A 225 9.47 -1.04 21.42
C GLY A 225 9.05 -1.17 19.96
N HIS A 226 8.70 -2.38 19.52
CA HIS A 226 8.24 -2.66 18.16
C HIS A 226 6.81 -2.15 17.87
N GLU A 227 6.01 -1.86 18.90
CA GLU A 227 4.62 -1.37 18.77
C GLU A 227 4.54 0.17 18.69
N ILE A 228 5.61 0.87 19.07
CA ILE A 228 5.63 2.34 19.14
C ILE A 228 5.40 2.98 17.77
N ALA A 229 6.04 2.45 16.72
CA ALA A 229 5.92 3.01 15.37
C ALA A 229 4.47 2.96 14.87
N SER A 230 3.80 1.80 15.01
CA SER A 230 2.40 1.61 14.62
C SER A 230 1.45 2.59 15.33
N LYS A 231 1.72 2.91 16.60
CA LYS A 231 0.87 3.83 17.37
C LYS A 231 1.10 5.32 17.06
N THR A 232 2.33 5.69 16.69
CA THR A 232 2.75 7.09 16.61
C THR A 232 2.73 7.67 15.20
N GLN A 233 2.77 6.82 14.17
CA GLN A 233 2.74 7.25 12.78
C GLN A 233 1.30 7.53 12.33
N MET A 234 0.87 8.79 12.45
CA MET A 234 -0.44 9.25 11.98
C MET A 234 -0.31 10.04 10.68
N PHE A 235 -1.24 9.83 9.77
CA PHE A 235 -1.36 10.66 8.58
C PHE A 235 -1.87 12.05 8.97
N THR A 236 -1.24 13.09 8.40
CA THR A 236 -1.63 14.48 8.65
C THR A 236 -2.56 14.96 7.53
N GLU A 237 -3.81 15.25 7.88
CA GLU A 237 -4.79 15.77 6.92
C GLU A 237 -4.38 17.10 6.30
N ARG A 238 -4.86 17.32 5.07
CA ARG A 238 -4.52 18.49 4.25
C ARG A 238 -4.84 19.80 4.95
N TYR A 239 -5.99 19.87 5.64
CA TYR A 239 -6.39 21.09 6.33
C TYR A 239 -5.42 21.46 7.46
N MET A 240 -4.83 20.49 8.16
CA MET A 240 -3.84 20.75 9.21
C MET A 240 -2.55 21.29 8.61
N VAL A 241 -2.08 20.69 7.51
CA VAL A 241 -0.90 21.17 6.78
C VAL A 241 -1.15 22.58 6.24
N ASP A 242 -2.28 22.80 5.60
CA ASP A 242 -2.67 24.10 5.06
C ASP A 242 -2.78 25.15 6.17
N TRP A 243 -3.34 24.80 7.33
CA TRP A 243 -3.45 25.69 8.48
C TRP A 243 -2.07 26.06 9.04
N LEU A 244 -1.17 25.09 9.25
CA LEU A 244 0.19 25.33 9.71
C LEU A 244 0.96 26.20 8.72
N LEU A 245 0.83 25.91 7.43
CA LEU A 245 1.50 26.68 6.39
C LEU A 245 0.98 28.12 6.34
N GLN A 246 -0.33 28.33 6.47
CA GLN A 246 -0.93 29.67 6.38
C GLN A 246 -0.70 30.51 7.63
N ASN A 247 -0.68 29.90 8.82
CA ASN A 247 -0.70 30.63 10.09
C ASN A 247 0.65 30.64 10.83
N SER A 248 1.61 29.78 10.48
CA SER A 248 2.92 29.75 11.14
C SER A 248 4.09 29.66 10.17
N LEU A 249 4.26 28.52 9.50
CA LEU A 249 5.47 28.22 8.73
C LEU A 249 5.63 29.12 7.49
N GLY A 250 4.54 29.40 6.77
CA GLY A 250 4.55 30.28 5.61
C GLY A 250 4.92 31.72 5.96
N PRO A 251 4.21 32.38 6.90
CA PRO A 251 4.58 33.72 7.36
C PRO A 251 6.02 33.80 7.89
N LEU A 252 6.48 32.80 8.65
CA LEU A 252 7.85 32.73 9.13
C LEU A 252 8.86 32.67 7.99
N TRP A 253 8.63 31.82 6.99
CA TRP A 253 9.49 31.72 5.81
C TRP A 253 9.54 33.03 5.03
N LEU A 254 8.38 33.68 4.79
CA LEU A 254 8.32 34.97 4.10
C LEU A 254 9.08 36.08 4.88
N ALA A 255 9.02 36.06 6.21
CA ALA A 255 9.79 36.97 7.05
C ALA A 255 11.30 36.74 6.93
N ILE A 256 11.74 35.46 6.90
CA ILE A 256 13.14 35.09 6.67
C ILE A 256 13.60 35.55 5.28
N CYS A 257 12.81 35.32 4.23
CA CYS A 257 13.13 35.78 2.89
C CYS A 257 13.29 37.30 2.84
N LYS A 258 12.35 38.05 3.43
CA LYS A 258 12.42 39.52 3.50
C LYS A 258 13.69 40.00 4.21
N LYS A 259 14.06 39.36 5.33
CA LYS A 259 15.26 39.70 6.11
C LYS A 259 16.55 39.50 5.31
N ASN A 260 16.63 38.46 4.48
CA ASN A 260 17.81 38.13 3.69
C ASN A 260 17.76 38.66 2.25
N SER A 261 16.77 39.50 1.91
CA SER A 261 16.54 39.99 0.55
C SER A 261 16.38 38.88 -0.49
N TRP A 262 15.82 37.72 -0.09
CA TRP A 262 15.52 36.61 -0.99
C TRP A 262 14.12 36.76 -1.59
N THR A 263 14.00 36.40 -2.86
CA THR A 263 12.70 36.25 -3.52
C THR A 263 12.28 34.78 -3.43
N PRO A 264 11.23 34.44 -2.66
CA PRO A 264 10.78 33.07 -2.57
C PRO A 264 10.22 32.60 -3.92
N ALA A 265 10.54 31.36 -4.30
CA ALA A 265 10.15 30.79 -5.59
C ALA A 265 8.64 30.88 -5.86
N VAL A 266 7.80 30.68 -4.82
CA VAL A 266 6.32 30.75 -4.88
C VAL A 266 5.79 32.11 -5.33
N VAL A 267 6.54 33.19 -5.06
CA VAL A 267 6.23 34.55 -5.52
C VAL A 267 6.79 34.77 -6.91
N ALA A 268 8.03 34.32 -7.16
CA ALA A 268 8.69 34.47 -8.45
C ALA A 268 7.95 33.77 -9.61
N ASN A 269 7.34 32.62 -9.35
CA ASN A 269 6.60 31.83 -10.35
C ASN A 269 5.07 32.03 -10.29
N GLY A 270 4.59 32.96 -9.45
CA GLY A 270 3.16 33.26 -9.33
C GLY A 270 2.30 32.16 -8.70
N THR A 271 2.89 31.13 -8.11
CA THR A 271 2.15 30.01 -7.49
C THR A 271 1.20 30.50 -6.40
N LEU A 272 1.59 31.51 -5.61
CA LEU A 272 0.73 32.05 -4.54
C LEU A 272 -0.55 32.67 -5.11
N ALA A 273 -0.44 33.50 -6.15
CA ALA A 273 -1.57 34.10 -6.83
C ALA A 273 -2.50 33.05 -7.46
N ASN A 274 -1.92 32.00 -8.06
CA ASN A 274 -2.68 30.89 -8.61
C ASN A 274 -3.44 30.11 -7.53
N LEU A 275 -2.86 29.92 -6.34
CA LEU A 275 -3.52 29.26 -5.22
C LEU A 275 -4.66 30.12 -4.65
N ASP A 276 -4.45 31.42 -4.52
CA ASP A 276 -5.49 32.33 -4.03
C ASP A 276 -6.68 32.43 -4.99
N ALA A 277 -6.42 32.42 -6.30
CA ALA A 277 -7.48 32.32 -7.32
C ALA A 277 -8.29 31.01 -7.19
N ARG A 278 -7.61 29.87 -6.93
CA ARG A 278 -8.27 28.58 -6.70
C ARG A 278 -9.11 28.56 -5.41
N ARG A 279 -8.64 29.24 -4.36
CA ARG A 279 -9.39 29.38 -3.09
C ARG A 279 -10.65 30.23 -3.26
N ALA A 280 -10.57 31.34 -3.99
CA ALA A 280 -11.74 32.18 -4.29
C ALA A 280 -12.82 31.38 -5.04
N ASN A 281 -12.42 30.55 -6.02
CA ASN A 281 -13.34 29.67 -6.74
C ASN A 281 -13.96 28.59 -5.86
N SER A 282 -13.19 28.02 -4.93
CA SER A 282 -13.67 27.01 -3.98
C SER A 282 -14.64 27.60 -2.96
N ALA A 283 -14.39 28.83 -2.46
CA ALA A 283 -15.28 29.56 -1.56
C ALA A 283 -16.62 29.92 -2.25
N ALA A 284 -16.58 30.32 -3.53
CA ALA A 284 -17.79 30.58 -4.33
C ALA A 284 -18.64 29.32 -4.51
N SER A 285 -18.02 28.16 -4.76
CA SER A 285 -18.75 26.88 -4.88
C SER A 285 -19.34 26.39 -3.54
N ALA A 286 -18.68 26.66 -2.41
CA ALA A 286 -19.17 26.31 -1.08
C ALA A 286 -20.30 27.23 -0.57
N SER A 287 -20.38 28.47 -1.07
CA SER A 287 -21.48 29.40 -0.83
C SER A 287 -22.73 29.01 -1.64
N ALA A 288 -22.57 28.54 -2.88
CA ALA A 288 -23.69 28.10 -3.71
C ALA A 288 -24.40 26.83 -3.18
N ALA A 289 -23.69 25.96 -2.45
CA ALA A 289 -24.23 24.76 -1.84
C ALA A 289 -25.00 24.99 -0.51
N ARG A 290 -24.95 26.20 0.07
CA ARG A 290 -25.73 26.56 1.28
C ARG A 290 -27.01 27.34 0.98
N CYS A 291 -27.28 27.62 -0.29
CA CYS A 291 -28.47 28.35 -0.75
C CYS A 291 -29.39 27.48 -1.64
N ARG A 292 -29.29 26.16 -1.56
CA ARG A 292 -30.29 25.22 -2.12
C ARG A 292 -30.80 24.30 -1.03
#